data_AF-T1GTQ6-F1
#
_entry.id   AF-T1GTQ6-F1
#
_cell.length_a   1.000
_cell.length_b   1.000
_cell.length_c   1.000
_cell.angle_alpha   90.00
_cell.angle_beta   90.00
_cell.angle_gamma   90.00
#
_symmetry.space_group_name_H-M   'P 1'
#
loop_
_entity.id
_entity.type
_entity.pdbx_description
1 polymer ?
#
loop_
_entity_poly.entity_id
_entity_poly.type
_entity_poly.pdbx_seq_one_letter_code
_entity_poly.pdbx_strand_id
1 'polypeptide(L)'
;KGLQDEGLYRKSGVSTKITKLIQLALDKNTTDSPFCNEDTYKDLLDSNTVANALKTYLRHLREPLMTFQLYEKFINAAKNESVPIRIFEVHKLSCSQL
;
A
#
# COMPACT_ATOMS: atom_id res chain seq x y z
N LYS A 1 4.53 -8.25 -12.32
CA LYS A 1 5.21 -9.46 -11.79
C LYS A 1 4.66 -9.74 -10.38
N GLY A 2 4.72 -10.99 -9.88
CA GLY A 2 4.49 -11.29 -8.45
C GLY A 2 3.12 -11.88 -8.03
N LEU A 3 2.11 -11.95 -8.89
CA LEU A 3 0.79 -12.51 -8.52
C LEU A 3 0.82 -14.03 -8.26
N GLN A 4 1.78 -14.75 -8.83
CA GLN A 4 1.98 -16.19 -8.63
C GLN A 4 2.94 -16.49 -7.47
N ASP A 5 3.49 -15.46 -6.81
CA ASP A 5 4.45 -15.63 -5.74
C ASP A 5 3.73 -15.99 -4.43
N GLU A 6 4.18 -17.07 -3.80
CA GLU A 6 3.54 -17.58 -2.59
C GLU A 6 3.72 -16.63 -1.40
N GLY A 7 2.60 -16.16 -0.85
CA GLY A 7 2.59 -15.30 0.34
C GLY A 7 2.90 -13.83 0.05
N LEU A 8 2.61 -13.34 -1.15
CA LEU A 8 2.64 -11.91 -1.46
C LEU A 8 1.87 -11.10 -0.39
N TYR A 9 2.41 -9.95 0.02
CA TYR A 9 1.95 -9.12 1.15
C TYR A 9 2.03 -9.75 2.54
N ARG A 10 2.15 -11.08 2.67
CA ARG A 10 2.32 -11.80 3.94
C ARG A 10 3.80 -11.98 4.31
N LYS A 11 4.64 -12.46 3.38
CA LYS A 11 6.07 -12.69 3.60
C LYS A 11 6.82 -11.35 3.66
N SER A 12 7.83 -11.28 4.53
CA SER A 12 8.68 -10.10 4.67
C SER A 12 9.79 -10.07 3.62
N GLY A 13 10.01 -8.91 3.02
CA GLY A 13 11.19 -8.61 2.21
C GLY A 13 12.38 -8.19 3.08
N VAL A 14 13.51 -7.92 2.44
CA VAL A 14 14.74 -7.49 3.13
C VAL A 14 14.62 -6.01 3.52
N SER A 15 14.71 -5.69 4.82
CA SER A 15 14.48 -4.33 5.33
C SER A 15 15.36 -3.25 4.68
N THR A 16 16.65 -3.54 4.44
CA THR A 16 17.56 -2.60 3.78
C THR A 16 17.17 -2.30 2.34
N LYS A 17 16.71 -3.32 1.60
CA LYS A 17 16.20 -3.17 0.23
C LYS A 17 14.90 -2.37 0.22
N ILE A 18 14.00 -2.63 1.17
CA ILE A 18 12.73 -1.89 1.32
C ILE A 18 13.00 -0.40 1.51
N THR A 19 13.86 -0.03 2.46
CA THR A 19 14.20 1.38 2.72
C THR A 19 14.84 2.04 1.50
N LYS A 20 15.80 1.36 0.85
CA LYS A 20 16.47 1.88 -0.35
C LYS A 20 15.48 2.08 -1.50
N LEU A 21 14.56 1.15 -1.72
CA LEU A 21 13.53 1.24 -2.76
C LEU A 21 12.59 2.43 -2.51
N ILE A 22 12.13 2.63 -1.28
CA ILE A 22 11.27 3.79 -0.93
C ILE A 22 12.00 5.12 -1.19
N GLN A 23 13.27 5.22 -0.80
CA GLN A 23 14.07 6.42 -1.02
C GLN A 23 14.19 6.75 -2.51
N LEU A 24 14.56 5.76 -3.33
CA LEU A 24 14.70 5.94 -4.79
C LEU A 24 13.36 6.26 -5.46
N ALA A 25 12.28 5.58 -5.06
CA ALA A 25 10.96 5.75 -5.69
C ALA A 25 10.28 7.09 -5.34
N LEU A 26 10.63 7.69 -4.20
CA LEU A 26 10.03 8.95 -3.74
C LEU A 26 10.92 10.18 -3.96
N ASP A 27 12.17 9.99 -4.36
CA ASP A 27 13.07 11.09 -4.68
C ASP A 27 12.67 11.76 -6.01
N LYS A 28 12.13 12.97 -5.90
CA LYS A 28 11.66 13.78 -7.05
C LYS A 28 12.80 14.31 -7.92
N ASN A 29 14.03 14.28 -7.44
CA ASN A 29 15.21 14.77 -8.18
C ASN A 29 15.90 13.67 -8.98
N THR A 30 15.51 12.42 -8.77
CA THR A 30 16.08 11.27 -9.47
C THR A 30 15.31 11.03 -10.77
N THR A 31 15.97 11.19 -11.93
CA THR A 31 15.42 10.82 -13.24
C THR A 31 15.42 9.31 -13.48
N ASP A 32 16.15 8.57 -12.64
CA ASP A 32 16.34 7.13 -12.72
C ASP A 32 15.37 6.40 -11.78
N SER A 33 14.12 6.27 -12.21
CA SER A 33 13.11 5.53 -11.45
C SER A 33 13.44 4.03 -11.47
N PRO A 34 13.41 3.35 -10.31
CA PRO A 34 13.65 1.90 -10.25
C PRO A 34 12.64 1.10 -11.09
N PHE A 35 11.48 1.67 -11.39
CA PHE A 35 10.45 1.04 -12.22
C PHE A 35 10.62 1.31 -13.73
N CYS A 36 11.45 2.27 -14.12
CA CYS A 36 11.76 2.55 -15.54
C CYS A 36 13.00 1.76 -16.01
N ASN A 37 13.94 1.48 -15.10
CA ASN A 37 15.20 0.77 -15.39
C ASN A 37 15.29 -0.54 -14.58
N GLU A 38 14.35 -1.45 -14.83
CA GLU A 38 14.20 -2.67 -14.02
C GLU A 38 15.46 -3.55 -13.98
N ASP A 39 16.26 -3.60 -15.04
CA ASP A 39 17.48 -4.42 -15.09
C ASP A 39 18.55 -3.93 -14.10
N THR A 40 18.68 -2.60 -13.96
CA THR A 40 19.61 -1.95 -13.02
C THR A 40 19.21 -2.20 -11.56
N TYR A 41 17.90 -2.24 -11.30
CA TYR A 41 17.35 -2.36 -9.94
C TYR A 41 16.74 -3.74 -9.66
N LYS A 42 17.07 -4.75 -10.45
CA LYS A 42 16.50 -6.10 -10.37
C LYS A 42 16.53 -6.67 -8.95
N ASP A 43 17.62 -6.44 -8.22
CA ASP A 43 17.79 -6.89 -6.85
C ASP A 43 16.86 -6.21 -5.84
N LEU A 44 16.32 -5.03 -6.16
CA LEU A 44 15.35 -4.30 -5.33
C LEU A 44 13.89 -4.59 -5.72
N LEU A 45 13.66 -5.14 -6.91
CA LEU A 45 12.33 -5.35 -7.48
C LEU A 45 11.77 -6.75 -7.24
N ASP A 46 12.29 -7.48 -6.26
CA ASP A 46 11.63 -8.72 -5.81
C ASP A 46 10.25 -8.41 -5.23
N SER A 47 9.27 -9.29 -5.46
CA SER A 47 7.86 -9.02 -5.17
C SER A 47 7.59 -8.73 -3.69
N ASN A 48 8.33 -9.38 -2.78
CA ASN A 48 8.18 -9.14 -1.34
C ASN A 48 8.75 -7.78 -0.94
N THR A 49 9.89 -7.36 -1.50
CA THR A 49 10.45 -6.03 -1.28
C THR A 49 9.51 -4.95 -1.79
N VAL A 50 8.99 -5.08 -3.01
CA VAL A 50 8.01 -4.11 -3.57
C VAL A 50 6.73 -4.06 -2.72
N ALA A 51 6.17 -5.21 -2.36
CA ALA A 51 4.97 -5.27 -1.52
C ALA A 51 5.19 -4.65 -0.13
N ASN A 52 6.35 -4.91 0.50
CA ASN A 52 6.67 -4.32 1.79
C ASN A 52 7.00 -2.83 1.69
N ALA A 53 7.62 -2.36 0.61
CA ALA A 53 7.82 -0.94 0.34
C ALA A 53 6.49 -0.20 0.24
N LEU A 54 5.51 -0.75 -0.50
CA LEU A 54 4.16 -0.20 -0.58
C LEU A 54 3.47 -0.15 0.80
N LYS A 55 3.49 -1.26 1.55
CA LYS A 55 2.93 -1.29 2.92
C LYS A 55 3.58 -0.27 3.84
N THR A 56 4.90 -0.12 3.73
CA THR A 56 5.68 0.81 4.54
C THR A 56 5.33 2.24 4.17
N TYR A 57 5.26 2.57 2.90
CA TYR A 57 4.84 3.88 2.42
C TYR A 57 3.47 4.28 2.98
N LEU A 58 2.46 3.41 2.81
CA LEU A 58 1.10 3.66 3.31
C LEU A 58 1.06 3.86 4.84
N ARG A 59 1.92 3.16 5.59
CA ARG A 59 2.02 3.30 7.05
C ARG A 59 2.68 4.61 7.49
N HIS A 60 3.57 5.16 6.68
CA HIS A 60 4.32 6.39 7.00
C HIS A 60 3.67 7.67 6.47
N LEU A 61 2.48 7.57 5.87
CA LEU A 61 1.70 8.76 5.51
C LEU A 61 1.39 9.58 6.77
N ARG A 62 1.40 10.92 6.63
CA ARG A 62 1.05 11.84 7.74
C ARG A 62 -0.37 11.62 8.24
N GLU A 63 -1.26 11.24 7.33
CA GLU A 63 -2.63 10.83 7.59
C GLU A 63 -2.83 9.44 6.97
N PRO A 64 -3.49 8.48 7.65
CA PRO A 64 -3.75 7.17 7.09
C PRO A 64 -4.63 7.28 5.85
N LEU A 65 -4.53 6.29 4.96
CA LEU A 65 -5.29 6.26 3.70
C LEU A 65 -6.80 6.48 3.88
N MET A 66 -7.39 5.94 4.96
CA MET A 66 -8.82 6.08 5.28
C MET A 66 -9.14 7.29 6.16
N THR A 67 -8.17 8.19 6.40
CA THR A 67 -8.23 9.39 7.25
C THR A 67 -8.58 9.13 8.71
N PHE A 68 -8.23 10.07 9.59
CA PHE A 68 -8.62 9.96 11.01
C PHE A 68 -10.11 10.26 11.20
N GLN A 69 -10.65 11.21 10.43
CA GLN A 69 -12.03 11.69 10.56
C GLN A 69 -13.07 10.60 10.26
N LEU A 70 -12.78 9.68 9.34
CA LEU A 70 -13.72 8.64 8.94
C LEU A 70 -13.56 7.32 9.71
N TYR A 71 -12.55 7.19 10.57
CA TYR A 71 -12.24 5.94 11.26
C TYR A 71 -13.47 5.34 11.96
N GLU A 72 -14.10 6.09 12.86
CA GLU A 72 -15.29 5.62 13.60
C GLU A 72 -16.45 5.26 12.67
N LYS A 73 -16.62 6.00 11.57
CA LYS A 73 -17.68 5.73 10.58
C LYS A 73 -17.45 4.41 9.87
N PHE A 74 -16.22 4.14 9.44
CA PHE A 74 -15.86 2.87 8.81
C PHE A 74 -16.02 1.68 9.76
N ILE A 75 -15.61 1.82 11.02
CA ILE A 75 -15.78 0.77 12.04
C ILE A 75 -17.26 0.47 12.28
N ASN A 76 -18.10 1.50 12.41
CA ASN A 76 -19.54 1.33 12.62
C ASN A 76 -20.24 0.71 11.39
N ALA A 77 -19.86 1.13 10.18
CA ALA A 77 -20.36 0.53 8.95
C ALA A 77 -20.00 -0.97 8.87
N ALA A 78 -18.76 -1.34 9.20
CA ALA A 78 -18.27 -2.71 9.16
C ALA A 78 -18.94 -3.64 10.20
N LYS A 79 -19.39 -3.09 11.34
CA LYS A 79 -20.10 -3.84 12.39
C LYS A 79 -21.56 -4.18 12.05
N ASN A 80 -22.11 -3.62 10.98
CA ASN A 80 -23.50 -3.89 10.61
C ASN A 80 -23.69 -5.37 10.23
N GLU A 81 -24.62 -6.04 10.89
CA GLU A 81 -24.91 -7.47 10.67
C GLU A 81 -25.46 -7.72 9.26
N SER A 82 -26.25 -6.78 8.75
CA SER A 82 -26.82 -6.86 7.41
C SER A 82 -25.74 -6.59 6.35
N VAL A 83 -25.37 -7.63 5.61
CA VAL A 83 -24.42 -7.57 4.49
C VAL A 83 -24.75 -6.43 3.50
N PRO A 84 -25.99 -6.28 2.99
CA PRO A 84 -26.28 -5.21 2.03
C PRO A 84 -26.12 -3.81 2.64
N ILE A 85 -26.50 -3.61 3.90
CA ILE A 85 -26.34 -2.32 4.58
C ILE A 85 -24.86 -2.04 4.83
N ARG A 86 -24.09 -3.04 5.28
CA ARG A 86 -22.63 -2.93 5.47
C ARG A 86 -21.93 -2.50 4.19
N ILE A 87 -22.24 -3.15 3.06
CA ILE A 87 -21.65 -2.81 1.76
C ILE A 87 -22.02 -1.38 1.37
N PHE A 88 -23.30 -1.01 1.50
CA PHE A 88 -23.78 0.33 1.17
C PHE A 88 -23.08 1.42 1.99
N GLU A 89 -23.01 1.26 3.32
CA GLU A 89 -22.39 2.23 4.23
C GLU A 89 -20.88 2.34 3.99
N VAL A 90 -20.17 1.22 3.81
CA VAL A 90 -18.74 1.24 3.47
C VAL A 90 -18.51 1.93 2.11
N HIS A 91 -19.33 1.63 1.10
CA HIS A 91 -19.22 2.26 -0.22
C HIS A 91 -19.45 3.77 -0.15
N LYS A 92 -20.48 4.20 0.57
CA LYS A 92 -20.80 5.62 0.78
C LYS A 92 -19.62 6.40 1.38
N LEU A 93 -18.94 5.81 2.37
CA LEU A 93 -17.78 6.44 3.00
C LEU A 93 -16.58 6.49 2.05
N SER A 94 -16.31 5.42 1.30
CA SER A 94 -15.21 5.37 0.34
C SER A 94 -15.39 6.35 -0.84
N CYS A 95 -16.59 6.46 -1.41
CA CYS A 95 -16.87 7.41 -2.49
C CYS A 95 -16.89 8.86 -2.04
N SER A 96 -17.09 9.16 -0.76
CA SER A 96 -17.03 10.54 -0.26
C SER A 96 -15.63 11.14 -0.24
N GLN A 97 -14.59 10.33 -0.47
CA GLN A 97 -13.18 10.75 -0.50
C GLN A 97 -12.60 10.89 -1.92
N LEU A 98 -13.38 10.57 -2.96
CA LEU A 98 -13.03 10.73 -4.38
C LEU A 98 -13.82 11.89 -4.98
#